data_AF-A0A3B5A9S5-F1
#
_entry.id   AF-A0A3B5A9S5-F1
#
_cell.length_a   1.000
_cell.length_b   1.000
_cell.length_c   1.000
_cell.angle_alpha   90.00
_cell.angle_beta   90.00
_cell.angle_gamma   90.00
#
_symmetry.space_group_name_H-M   'P 1'
#
loop_
_entity.id
_entity.type
_entity.pdbx_description
1 polymer ?
#
loop_
_entity_poly.entity_id
_entity_poly.type
_entity_poly.pdbx_seq_one_letter_code
_entity_poly.pdbx_strand_id
1 'polypeptide(L)'
;SWLAGSLTPSSIPQAPGPLWCSDAPHPQLKIPGGRGTVRDHSLCVLLHKDDKLTVTQAAPVSGNPSFLRFHYQLNERRSASWDTALSEDSLFLEIPAGPLVEGSKELTALLEFAEEKLKVNYVFLWFHKSREDRVSIIKTFHYMGFEMVKPGNPMVPARPDLAFMVYSLDNSSSDEE
;
A
#
# COMPACT_ATOMS: atom_id res chain seq x y z
N SER A 1 4.84 -18.17 -3.55
CA SER A 1 4.00 -18.80 -2.52
C SER A 1 4.57 -18.49 -1.16
N TRP A 2 3.94 -17.55 -0.46
CA TRP A 2 4.26 -17.23 0.93
C TRP A 2 3.04 -17.66 1.74
N LEU A 3 3.29 -18.19 2.94
CA LEU A 3 2.36 -18.77 3.93
C LEU A 3 2.48 -20.30 4.06
N ALA A 4 3.42 -20.71 4.91
CA ALA A 4 3.33 -21.93 5.69
C ALA A 4 4.00 -21.68 7.05
N GLY A 5 3.35 -22.08 8.15
CA GLY A 5 4.00 -22.16 9.45
C GLY A 5 3.11 -21.89 10.66
N SER A 6 2.33 -22.89 11.07
CA SER A 6 1.71 -23.01 12.39
C SER A 6 2.77 -23.24 13.47
N LEU A 7 2.50 -22.85 14.73
CA LEU A 7 2.63 -23.66 15.97
C LEU A 7 2.48 -22.78 17.23
N THR A 8 1.49 -23.08 18.06
CA THR A 8 1.47 -22.82 19.53
C THR A 8 2.10 -24.03 20.25
N PRO A 9 2.25 -24.12 21.59
CA PRO A 9 1.93 -23.20 22.70
C PRO A 9 3.08 -23.03 23.73
N SER A 10 2.96 -22.08 24.69
CA SER A 10 3.87 -22.01 25.84
C SER A 10 3.13 -21.79 27.16
N SER A 11 3.53 -22.58 28.15
CA SER A 11 2.93 -22.75 29.48
C SER A 11 3.33 -21.67 30.52
N ILE A 12 2.34 -21.35 31.36
CA ILE A 12 2.21 -20.92 32.78
C ILE A 12 3.47 -20.66 33.67
N PRO A 13 3.39 -19.74 34.67
CA PRO A 13 4.50 -19.00 35.30
C PRO A 13 4.89 -19.46 36.73
N GLN A 14 6.06 -19.01 37.26
CA GLN A 14 6.28 -18.86 38.72
C GLN A 14 7.51 -17.97 39.07
N ALA A 15 7.37 -17.15 40.12
CA ALA A 15 8.31 -16.19 40.76
C ALA A 15 9.38 -16.90 41.68
N PRO A 16 10.13 -16.27 42.65
CA PRO A 16 10.26 -14.86 43.11
C PRO A 16 11.66 -14.32 43.57
N GLY A 17 11.80 -12.98 43.65
CA GLY A 17 12.57 -12.20 44.66
C GLY A 17 14.08 -11.91 44.44
N PRO A 18 14.75 -11.07 45.28
CA PRO A 18 14.30 -9.84 45.95
C PRO A 18 15.26 -8.62 45.80
N LEU A 19 14.68 -7.42 45.97
CA LEU A 19 15.15 -6.25 46.75
C LEU A 19 16.67 -6.00 46.91
N TRP A 20 17.19 -4.94 46.27
CA TRP A 20 18.06 -3.94 46.93
C TRP A 20 17.94 -2.59 46.22
N CYS A 21 17.40 -1.62 46.96
CA CYS A 21 17.57 -0.20 46.70
C CYS A 21 18.91 0.23 47.30
N SER A 22 19.75 0.94 46.55
CA SER A 22 20.67 1.92 47.12
C SER A 22 21.07 2.96 46.07
N ASP A 23 20.68 4.18 46.40
CA ASP A 23 21.00 5.48 45.81
C ASP A 23 22.51 5.76 45.81
N ALA A 24 23.06 6.28 44.71
CA ALA A 24 24.24 7.16 44.72
C ALA A 24 24.45 7.85 43.34
N PRO A 25 24.95 9.10 43.30
CA PRO A 25 24.81 10.01 42.17
C PRO A 25 25.91 9.88 41.11
N HIS A 26 25.59 10.22 39.86
CA HIS A 26 26.53 10.49 38.77
C HIS A 26 27.53 11.61 39.15
N PRO A 27 28.80 11.64 38.64
CA PRO A 27 29.03 11.84 37.20
C PRO A 27 30.38 11.40 36.55
N GLN A 28 30.34 11.45 35.21
CA GLN A 28 31.40 11.74 34.20
C GLN A 28 32.26 10.64 33.54
N LEU A 29 32.03 10.56 32.21
CA LEU A 29 32.96 10.42 31.07
C LEU A 29 33.79 9.12 30.90
N LYS A 30 33.37 8.24 29.96
CA LYS A 30 34.05 8.01 28.64
C LYS A 30 33.26 6.99 27.77
N ILE A 31 32.91 7.42 26.56
CA ILE A 31 32.25 6.76 25.40
C ILE A 31 33.13 5.57 24.87
N PRO A 32 32.69 4.54 24.10
CA PRO A 32 31.49 4.38 23.23
C PRO A 32 30.74 3.04 23.38
N GLY A 33 29.44 3.10 23.67
CA GLY A 33 28.54 1.96 23.59
C GLY A 33 27.46 2.19 22.56
N GLY A 34 27.84 2.28 21.28
CA GLY A 34 26.91 2.31 20.16
C GLY A 34 26.08 1.02 20.13
N ARG A 35 24.97 0.99 20.84
CA ARG A 35 23.83 0.14 20.49
C ARG A 35 22.74 1.08 20.02
N GLY A 36 22.89 1.48 18.76
CA GLY A 36 21.72 1.87 17.99
C GLY A 36 20.72 0.75 18.14
N THR A 37 19.63 1.03 18.83
CA THR A 37 18.40 0.27 18.65
C THR A 37 17.88 0.64 17.26
N VAL A 38 18.61 0.21 16.23
CA VAL A 38 18.12 0.13 14.86
C VAL A 38 17.11 -1.00 14.90
N ARG A 39 15.95 -0.68 15.46
CA ARG A 39 14.73 -1.46 15.33
C ARG A 39 14.46 -1.45 13.85
N ASP A 40 14.80 -2.55 13.18
CA ASP A 40 14.26 -3.03 11.91
C ASP A 40 13.34 -2.00 11.24
N HIS A 41 13.94 -0.95 10.68
CA HIS A 41 13.22 -0.11 9.76
C HIS A 41 13.20 -0.96 8.51
N SER A 42 12.08 -1.62 8.26
CA SER A 42 11.68 -1.84 6.88
C SER A 42 11.87 -0.49 6.19
N LEU A 43 12.95 -0.37 5.40
CA LEU A 43 13.43 0.90 4.89
C LEU A 43 12.42 1.37 3.84
N CYS A 44 11.40 2.08 4.29
CA CYS A 44 10.44 2.70 3.41
C CYS A 44 11.04 4.02 2.92
N VAL A 45 11.27 4.12 1.63
CA VAL A 45 11.82 5.32 0.99
C VAL A 45 10.67 6.30 0.78
N LEU A 46 10.80 7.53 1.28
CA LEU A 46 9.85 8.60 1.00
C LEU A 46 10.07 9.10 -0.43
N LEU A 47 9.09 8.88 -1.32
CA LEU A 47 9.15 9.35 -2.70
C LEU A 47 8.59 10.76 -2.84
N HIS A 48 7.50 11.05 -2.12
CA HIS A 48 6.82 12.33 -2.20
C HIS A 48 6.08 12.65 -0.91
N LYS A 49 6.04 13.93 -0.56
CA LYS A 49 5.24 14.45 0.53
C LYS A 49 4.84 15.89 0.28
N ASP A 50 3.54 16.14 0.23
CA ASP A 50 2.95 17.47 0.28
C ASP A 50 1.96 17.58 1.45
N ASP A 51 1.11 18.62 1.45
CA ASP A 51 0.14 18.90 2.50
C ASP A 51 -0.89 17.77 2.70
N LYS A 52 -1.17 16.98 1.66
CA LYS A 52 -2.22 15.96 1.65
C LYS A 52 -1.73 14.60 1.22
N LEU A 53 -0.85 14.49 0.24
CA LEU A 53 -0.39 13.24 -0.31
C LEU A 53 1.01 12.90 0.21
N THR A 54 1.15 11.69 0.74
CA THR A 54 2.44 11.09 1.09
C THR A 54 2.58 9.78 0.31
N VAL A 55 3.65 9.65 -0.47
CA VAL A 55 3.96 8.44 -1.24
C VAL A 55 5.26 7.84 -0.74
N THR A 56 5.20 6.57 -0.36
CA THR A 56 6.35 5.84 0.16
C THR A 56 6.56 4.56 -0.62
N GLN A 57 7.80 4.12 -0.78
CA GLN A 57 8.18 2.91 -1.51
C GLN A 57 8.83 1.94 -0.54
N ALA A 58 8.36 0.70 -0.52
CA ALA A 58 9.05 -0.36 0.21
C ALA A 58 10.43 -0.61 -0.41
N ALA A 59 11.46 -0.83 0.43
CA ALA A 59 12.83 -1.09 -0.05
C ALA A 59 12.84 -2.09 -1.21
N PRO A 60 13.40 -1.72 -2.38
CA PRO A 60 13.43 -2.61 -3.53
C PRO A 60 14.34 -3.81 -3.20
N VAL A 61 13.72 -4.96 -2.92
CA VAL A 61 14.41 -6.25 -2.89
C VAL A 61 14.59 -6.69 -4.34
N SER A 62 15.85 -6.76 -4.78
CA SER A 62 16.26 -6.99 -6.17
C SER A 62 15.32 -7.93 -6.94
N GLY A 63 14.73 -7.42 -8.02
CA GLY A 63 13.87 -8.21 -8.93
C GLY A 63 12.37 -8.23 -8.59
N ASN A 64 11.91 -7.53 -7.55
CA ASN A 64 10.48 -7.41 -7.25
C ASN A 64 9.87 -6.11 -7.79
N PRO A 65 8.56 -6.11 -8.15
CA PRO A 65 7.85 -4.88 -8.48
C PRO A 65 7.94 -3.88 -7.32
N SER A 66 7.99 -2.59 -7.67
CA SER A 66 8.12 -1.53 -6.68
C SER A 66 6.79 -1.31 -5.97
N PHE A 67 6.70 -1.74 -4.71
CA PHE A 67 5.50 -1.52 -3.91
C PHE A 67 5.46 -0.09 -3.39
N LEU A 68 4.43 0.67 -3.80
CA LEU A 68 4.20 2.03 -3.37
C LEU A 68 2.96 2.09 -2.49
N ARG A 69 3.06 2.84 -1.40
CA ARG A 69 1.93 3.17 -0.54
C ARG A 69 1.62 4.65 -0.67
N PHE A 70 0.40 4.93 -1.10
CA PHE A 70 -0.17 6.27 -1.17
C PHE A 70 -1.00 6.49 0.07
N HIS A 71 -0.73 7.56 0.79
CA HIS A 71 -1.51 8.00 1.94
C HIS A 71 -2.03 9.41 1.67
N TYR A 72 -3.34 9.55 1.56
CA TYR A 72 -3.99 10.83 1.32
C TYR A 72 -4.73 11.31 2.56
N GLN A 73 -4.36 12.48 3.06
CA GLN A 73 -5.00 13.14 4.19
C GLN A 73 -6.16 14.02 3.68
N LEU A 74 -7.39 13.60 3.94
CA LEU A 74 -8.57 14.38 3.55
C LEU A 74 -8.81 15.57 4.51
N ASN A 75 -8.67 15.32 5.80
CA ASN A 75 -8.73 16.29 6.89
C ASN A 75 -8.04 15.72 8.15
N GLU A 76 -7.93 16.46 9.25
CA GLU A 76 -7.23 16.03 10.47
C GLU A 76 -7.64 14.65 11.04
N ARG A 77 -8.85 14.17 10.73
CA ARG A 77 -9.42 12.92 11.28
C ARG A 77 -9.60 11.82 10.25
N ARG A 78 -9.50 12.13 8.96
CA ARG A 78 -9.77 11.19 7.86
C ARG A 78 -8.61 11.17 6.89
N SER A 79 -8.14 9.96 6.63
CA SER A 79 -7.20 9.66 5.56
C SER A 79 -7.63 8.41 4.82
N ALA A 80 -7.11 8.26 3.61
CA ALA A 80 -7.22 7.05 2.79
C ALA A 80 -5.82 6.52 2.51
N SER A 81 -5.70 5.21 2.33
CA SER A 81 -4.44 4.58 1.93
C SER A 81 -4.67 3.59 0.80
N TRP A 82 -3.77 3.60 -0.17
CA TRP A 82 -3.76 2.67 -1.28
C TRP A 82 -2.41 1.98 -1.32
N ASP A 83 -2.44 0.66 -1.23
CA ASP A 83 -1.27 -0.19 -1.46
C ASP A 83 -1.25 -0.57 -2.94
N THR A 84 -0.10 -0.34 -3.56
CA THR A 84 0.04 -0.42 -5.02
C THR A 84 1.33 -1.12 -5.41
N ALA A 85 1.36 -1.70 -6.59
CA ALA A 85 2.56 -2.26 -7.20
C ALA A 85 2.83 -1.55 -8.53
N LEU A 86 4.02 -0.99 -8.67
CA LEU A 86 4.51 -0.40 -9.91
C LEU A 86 5.29 -1.46 -10.71
N SER A 87 4.89 -1.65 -11.96
CA SER A 87 5.54 -2.54 -12.92
C SER A 87 5.58 -1.88 -14.28
N GLU A 88 6.80 -1.59 -14.77
CA GLU A 88 7.02 -0.90 -16.04
C GLU A 88 6.14 0.37 -16.15
N ASP A 89 5.29 0.47 -17.16
CA ASP A 89 4.41 1.61 -17.41
C ASP A 89 3.02 1.45 -16.79
N SER A 90 2.88 0.61 -15.76
CA SER A 90 1.59 0.26 -15.16
C SER A 90 1.62 0.30 -13.63
N LEU A 91 0.60 0.93 -13.05
CA LEU A 91 0.37 0.95 -11.60
C LEU A 91 -0.81 0.03 -11.26
N PHE A 92 -0.63 -0.90 -10.34
CA PHE A 92 -1.66 -1.85 -9.91
C PHE A 92 -2.12 -1.52 -8.49
N LEU A 93 -3.43 -1.32 -8.32
CA LEU A 93 -4.08 -0.95 -7.07
C LEU A 93 -4.97 -2.09 -6.59
N GLU A 94 -4.79 -2.47 -5.33
CA GLU A 94 -5.75 -3.35 -4.65
C GLU A 94 -6.92 -2.53 -4.13
N ILE A 95 -8.17 -2.95 -4.41
CA ILE A 95 -9.33 -2.35 -3.75
C ILE A 95 -9.40 -2.83 -2.29
N PRO A 96 -9.31 -1.93 -1.29
CA PRO A 96 -9.34 -2.30 0.12
C PRO A 96 -10.59 -3.10 0.48
N ALA A 97 -10.44 -4.05 1.42
CA ALA A 97 -11.57 -4.79 1.95
C ALA A 97 -12.53 -3.86 2.73
N GLY A 98 -13.83 -4.10 2.58
CA GLY A 98 -14.88 -3.29 3.20
C GLY A 98 -15.50 -2.26 2.26
N PRO A 99 -16.43 -1.44 2.76
CA PRO A 99 -17.15 -0.48 1.93
C PRO A 99 -16.18 0.48 1.25
N LEU A 100 -16.37 0.69 -0.05
CA LEU A 100 -15.63 1.70 -0.78
C LEU A 100 -15.98 3.07 -0.17
N VAL A 101 -15.04 3.65 0.56
CA VAL A 101 -15.19 5.02 1.04
C VAL A 101 -15.18 5.90 -0.21
N GLU A 102 -16.25 6.67 -0.40
CA GLU A 102 -16.49 7.46 -1.61
C GLU A 102 -15.48 8.60 -1.69
N GLY A 103 -14.31 8.23 -2.18
CA GLY A 103 -13.06 8.93 -2.03
C GLY A 103 -12.56 9.48 -3.35
N SER A 104 -13.31 10.40 -3.95
CA SER A 104 -12.93 10.92 -5.27
C SER A 104 -11.58 11.63 -5.22
N LYS A 105 -11.31 12.40 -4.16
CA LYS A 105 -10.12 13.24 -4.08
C LYS A 105 -8.83 12.44 -3.91
N GLU A 106 -8.83 11.42 -3.07
CA GLU A 106 -7.65 10.56 -2.90
C GLU A 106 -7.32 9.79 -4.16
N LEU A 107 -8.33 9.32 -4.90
CA LEU A 107 -8.10 8.60 -6.15
C LEU A 107 -7.63 9.57 -7.23
N THR A 108 -8.22 10.76 -7.35
CA THR A 108 -7.76 11.80 -8.28
C THR A 108 -6.29 12.17 -8.00
N ALA A 109 -5.92 12.44 -6.76
CA ALA A 109 -4.54 12.76 -6.40
C ALA A 109 -3.56 11.61 -6.70
N LEU A 110 -4.02 10.36 -6.56
CA LEU A 110 -3.22 9.18 -6.94
C LEU A 110 -3.03 9.11 -8.46
N LEU A 111 -4.08 9.30 -9.25
CA LEU A 111 -4.03 9.28 -10.71
C LEU A 111 -3.12 10.40 -11.25
N GLU A 112 -3.24 11.62 -10.72
CA GLU A 112 -2.37 12.75 -11.03
C GLU A 112 -0.90 12.41 -10.72
N PHE A 113 -0.62 11.83 -9.56
CA PHE A 113 0.74 11.41 -9.21
C PHE A 113 1.27 10.32 -10.15
N ALA A 114 0.41 9.36 -10.53
CA ALA A 114 0.77 8.29 -11.46
C ALA A 114 1.19 8.86 -12.84
N GLU A 115 0.44 9.83 -13.36
CA GLU A 115 0.73 10.49 -14.63
C GLU A 115 1.96 11.42 -14.56
N GLU A 116 2.00 12.29 -13.54
CA GLU A 116 2.98 13.36 -13.50
C GLU A 116 4.34 12.90 -12.98
N LYS A 117 4.35 12.03 -11.97
CA LYS A 117 5.55 11.65 -11.23
C LYS A 117 6.04 10.26 -11.59
N LEU A 118 5.14 9.29 -11.73
CA LEU A 118 5.51 7.93 -12.11
C LEU A 118 5.61 7.75 -13.63
N LYS A 119 4.96 8.62 -14.42
CA LYS A 119 4.96 8.55 -15.90
C LYS A 119 4.46 7.20 -16.42
N VAL A 120 3.50 6.59 -15.71
CA VAL A 120 2.84 5.37 -16.16
C VAL A 120 1.74 5.69 -17.17
N ASN A 121 1.47 4.75 -18.07
CA ASN A 121 0.42 4.88 -19.08
C ASN A 121 -0.91 4.28 -18.62
N TYR A 122 -0.85 3.29 -17.71
CA TYR A 122 -2.01 2.53 -17.27
C TYR A 122 -2.11 2.42 -15.76
N VAL A 123 -3.34 2.50 -15.27
CA VAL A 123 -3.67 2.25 -13.88
C VAL A 123 -4.67 1.11 -13.81
N PHE A 124 -4.26 -0.01 -13.23
CA PHE A 124 -5.10 -1.18 -13.03
C PHE A 124 -5.64 -1.22 -11.60
N LEU A 125 -6.93 -1.48 -11.45
CA LEU A 125 -7.56 -1.83 -10.18
C LEU A 125 -7.87 -3.32 -10.17
N TRP A 126 -7.77 -3.95 -9.01
CA TRP A 126 -8.18 -5.33 -8.87
C TRP A 126 -8.88 -5.63 -7.54
N PHE A 127 -9.81 -6.59 -7.59
CA PHE A 127 -10.55 -7.06 -6.44
C PHE A 127 -11.00 -8.52 -6.62
N HIS A 128 -11.29 -9.21 -5.52
CA HIS A 128 -11.74 -10.60 -5.58
C HIS A 128 -13.19 -10.72 -6.06
N LYS A 129 -13.49 -11.63 -7.00
CA LYS A 129 -14.84 -11.78 -7.59
C LYS A 129 -15.92 -12.24 -6.61
N SER A 130 -15.52 -12.79 -5.46
CA SER A 130 -16.43 -13.23 -4.39
C SER A 130 -16.92 -12.10 -3.49
N ARG A 131 -16.43 -10.87 -3.68
CA ARG A 131 -16.89 -9.70 -2.92
C ARG A 131 -18.38 -9.47 -3.12
N GLU A 132 -19.11 -9.24 -2.03
CA GLU A 132 -20.54 -8.93 -2.05
C GLU A 132 -20.82 -7.59 -2.73
N ASP A 133 -19.92 -6.62 -2.58
CA ASP A 133 -20.00 -5.27 -3.10
C ASP A 133 -19.39 -5.11 -4.51
N ARG A 134 -19.06 -6.21 -5.20
CA ARG A 134 -18.44 -6.21 -6.53
C ARG A 134 -19.18 -5.34 -7.57
N VAL A 135 -20.51 -5.35 -7.53
CA VAL A 135 -21.34 -4.59 -8.50
C VAL A 135 -21.19 -3.10 -8.24
N SER A 136 -21.13 -2.69 -6.97
CA SER A 136 -20.93 -1.31 -6.57
C SER A 136 -19.53 -0.83 -6.97
N ILE A 137 -18.49 -1.65 -6.72
CA ILE A 137 -17.11 -1.34 -7.12
C ILE A 137 -17.02 -1.10 -8.63
N ILE A 138 -17.51 -2.05 -9.44
CA ILE A 138 -17.47 -1.93 -10.90
C ILE A 138 -18.18 -0.65 -11.35
N LYS A 139 -19.38 -0.38 -10.83
CA LYS A 139 -20.13 0.83 -11.18
C LYS A 139 -19.36 2.10 -10.81
N THR A 140 -18.85 2.20 -9.60
CA THR A 140 -18.13 3.39 -9.13
C THR A 140 -16.92 3.70 -10.01
N PHE A 141 -16.07 2.70 -10.25
CA PHE A 141 -14.87 2.94 -11.07
C PHE A 141 -15.19 3.09 -12.55
N HIS A 142 -16.25 2.46 -13.05
CA HIS A 142 -16.72 2.69 -14.41
C HIS A 142 -17.16 4.15 -14.62
N TYR A 143 -17.86 4.75 -13.66
CA TYR A 143 -18.18 6.19 -13.71
C TYR A 143 -16.95 7.10 -13.67
N MET A 144 -15.82 6.61 -13.16
CA MET A 144 -14.53 7.32 -13.17
C MET A 144 -13.74 7.11 -14.48
N GLY A 145 -14.27 6.32 -15.42
CA GLY A 145 -13.62 6.03 -16.71
C GLY A 145 -12.80 4.74 -16.72
N PHE A 146 -12.90 3.90 -15.69
CA PHE A 146 -12.26 2.58 -15.73
C PHE A 146 -13.09 1.58 -16.54
N GLU A 147 -12.39 0.73 -17.29
CA GLU A 147 -13.01 -0.32 -18.10
C GLU A 147 -12.65 -1.71 -17.58
N MET A 148 -13.56 -2.67 -17.74
CA MET A 148 -13.28 -4.06 -17.39
C MET A 148 -12.22 -4.65 -18.33
N VAL A 149 -11.17 -5.23 -17.75
CA VAL A 149 -10.11 -5.88 -18.54
C VAL A 149 -10.64 -7.17 -19.17
N LYS A 150 -10.41 -7.33 -20.47
CA LYS A 150 -10.79 -8.53 -21.22
C LYS A 150 -10.01 -9.76 -20.71
N PRO A 151 -10.65 -10.94 -20.57
CA PRO A 151 -9.95 -12.17 -20.23
C PRO A 151 -8.80 -12.45 -21.22
N GLY A 152 -7.65 -12.89 -20.70
CA GLY A 152 -6.46 -13.17 -21.51
C GLY A 152 -5.62 -11.95 -21.89
N ASN A 153 -5.91 -10.77 -21.35
CA ASN A 153 -5.04 -9.60 -21.50
C ASN A 153 -3.65 -9.89 -20.89
N PRO A 154 -2.54 -9.72 -21.64
CA PRO A 154 -1.20 -10.07 -21.19
C PRO A 154 -0.64 -9.17 -20.09
N MET A 155 -1.21 -7.98 -19.88
CA MET A 155 -0.76 -7.01 -18.86
C MET A 155 -1.24 -7.34 -17.45
N VAL A 156 -2.22 -8.24 -17.31
CA VAL A 156 -2.73 -8.68 -16.00
C VAL A 156 -2.44 -10.17 -15.81
N PRO A 157 -2.15 -10.60 -14.57
CA PRO A 157 -1.88 -12.00 -14.31
C PRO A 157 -3.14 -12.85 -14.55
N ALA A 158 -2.96 -14.08 -15.03
CA ALA A 158 -4.03 -15.04 -15.25
C ALA A 158 -4.62 -15.58 -13.92
N ARG A 159 -5.36 -14.72 -13.22
CA ARG A 159 -5.98 -15.00 -11.93
C ARG A 159 -7.50 -15.03 -12.08
N PRO A 160 -8.12 -16.21 -12.26
CA PRO A 160 -9.56 -16.31 -12.53
C PRO A 160 -10.42 -15.89 -11.33
N ASP A 161 -9.84 -15.89 -10.12
CA ASP A 161 -10.42 -15.44 -8.85
C ASP A 161 -10.52 -13.91 -8.74
N LEU A 162 -9.72 -13.18 -9.52
CA LEU A 162 -9.66 -11.72 -9.50
C LEU A 162 -10.38 -11.10 -10.70
N ALA A 163 -10.98 -9.94 -10.47
CA ALA A 163 -11.45 -9.03 -11.50
C ALA A 163 -10.48 -7.86 -11.60
N PHE A 164 -10.21 -7.42 -12.84
CA PHE A 164 -9.33 -6.29 -13.14
C PHE A 164 -10.11 -5.22 -13.91
N MET A 165 -9.88 -3.96 -13.57
CA MET A 165 -10.31 -2.80 -14.33
C MET A 165 -9.10 -1.95 -14.69
N VAL A 166 -9.14 -1.22 -15.81
CA VAL A 166 -8.02 -0.41 -16.32
C VAL A 166 -8.47 1.02 -16.61
N TYR A 167 -7.60 1.97 -16.32
CA TYR A 167 -7.70 3.37 -16.72
C TYR A 167 -6.47 3.74 -17.53
N SER A 168 -6.67 4.29 -18.73
CA SER A 168 -5.59 4.75 -19.60
C SER A 168 -5.32 6.22 -19.33
N LEU A 169 -4.12 6.55 -18.90
CA LEU A 169 -3.67 7.94 -18.68
C LEU A 169 -3.32 8.63 -20.00
N ASP A 170 -2.97 7.86 -21.03
CA ASP A 170 -2.52 8.38 -22.34
C ASP A 170 -3.67 8.92 -23.22
N ASN A 171 -4.95 8.78 -22.82
CA ASN A 171 -6.06 9.08 -23.72
C ASN A 171 -6.89 10.32 -23.34
N SER A 172 -6.58 11.43 -23.99
CA SER A 172 -7.64 12.33 -24.44
C SER A 172 -8.40 11.69 -25.62
N SER A 173 -9.59 11.15 -25.33
CA SER A 173 -10.72 10.92 -26.25
C SER A 173 -10.87 9.61 -27.06
N SER A 174 -12.09 9.07 -26.95
CA SER A 174 -13.00 8.52 -27.98
C SER A 174 -12.93 7.04 -28.38
N ASP A 175 -13.97 6.31 -27.94
CA ASP A 175 -14.76 5.42 -28.80
C ASP A 175 -16.24 5.67 -28.45
N GLU A 176 -16.84 6.64 -29.16
CA GLU A 176 -18.28 6.66 -29.40
C GLU A 176 -18.52 5.90 -30.71
N GLU A 177 -19.17 4.74 -30.64
CA GLU A 177 -19.90 4.15 -31.77
C GLU A 177 -21.24 3.56 -31.30
#